data_AF-A0A1M8A887-F1
#
_entry.id   AF-A0A1M8A887-F1
#
_cell.length_a   1.000
_cell.length_b   1.000
_cell.length_c   1.000
_cell.angle_alpha   90.00
_cell.angle_beta   90.00
_cell.angle_gamma   90.00
#
_symmetry.space_group_name_H-M   'P 1'
#
loop_
_entity.id
_entity.type
_entity.pdbx_description
1 polymer ?
#
loop_
_entity_poly.entity_id
_entity_poly.type
_entity_poly.pdbx_seq_one_letter_code
_entity_poly.pdbx_strand_id
1 'polypeptide(L)'
;MEHANHRMSASESSYSTPETIVDEFKRQGHFDQIRKKLFDAFLQSDQHAAFRAELEVFLKDHVMAEADRMVYRDARLRHSDLMRAFDQQPYLDELVRELCRNGDKEGLLSDDSPISHQVHEQVVTMMATDVSGTSTTDVP
;
A
#
# COMPACT_ATOMS: atom_id res chain seq x y z
N MET A 1 34.52 -35.24 44.08
CA MET A 1 34.85 -33.81 43.93
C MET A 1 35.22 -33.58 42.48
N GLU A 2 34.27 -33.10 41.68
CA GLU A 2 34.15 -31.69 41.26
C GLU A 2 35.10 -31.40 40.07
N HIS A 3 34.73 -30.79 38.96
CA HIS A 3 33.45 -30.47 38.32
C HIS A 3 33.75 -30.32 36.82
N ALA A 4 32.80 -30.73 35.99
CA ALA A 4 32.77 -30.50 34.56
C ALA A 4 32.86 -29.01 34.22
N ASN A 5 33.62 -28.65 33.18
CA ASN A 5 33.46 -27.38 32.48
C ASN A 5 33.04 -27.67 31.04
N HIS A 6 31.76 -28.00 30.92
CA HIS A 6 31.05 -27.97 29.65
C HIS A 6 30.85 -26.49 29.31
N ARG A 7 31.61 -26.01 28.33
CA ARG A 7 31.47 -24.67 27.76
C ARG A 7 30.10 -24.63 27.09
N MET A 8 29.10 -24.16 27.83
CA MET A 8 27.77 -23.86 27.31
C MET A 8 27.95 -22.76 26.24
N SER A 9 27.87 -23.17 24.98
CA SER A 9 27.57 -22.24 23.90
C SER A 9 26.21 -21.64 24.21
N ALA A 10 26.20 -20.38 24.63
CA ALA A 10 24.98 -19.60 24.74
C ALA A 10 24.31 -19.63 23.37
N SER A 11 23.21 -20.38 23.27
CA SER A 11 22.26 -20.25 22.18
C SER A 11 21.71 -18.83 22.25
N GLU A 12 22.29 -17.91 21.49
CA GLU A 12 21.71 -16.60 21.25
C GLU A 12 20.33 -16.82 20.62
N SER A 13 19.29 -16.70 21.44
CA SER A 13 17.93 -16.48 20.97
C SER A 13 17.95 -15.19 20.15
N SER A 14 18.11 -15.30 18.83
CA SER A 14 17.99 -14.16 17.93
C SER A 14 16.54 -13.69 17.94
N TYR A 15 16.21 -12.82 18.89
CA TYR A 15 14.97 -12.07 18.85
C TYR A 15 14.98 -11.23 17.58
N SER A 16 14.01 -11.45 16.69
CA SER A 16 13.87 -10.64 15.49
C SER A 16 13.59 -9.19 15.90
N THR A 17 14.51 -8.30 15.53
CA THR A 17 14.34 -6.86 15.69
C THR A 17 13.12 -6.38 14.88
N PRO A 18 12.44 -5.30 15.30
CA PRO A 18 11.34 -4.72 14.53
C PRO A 18 11.68 -4.50 13.05
N GLU A 19 12.91 -4.07 12.77
CA GLU A 19 13.42 -3.84 11.42
C GLU A 19 13.45 -5.14 10.60
N THR A 20 13.97 -6.23 11.18
CA THR A 20 14.01 -7.54 10.50
C THR A 20 12.61 -8.10 10.21
N ILE A 21 11.64 -7.87 11.10
CA ILE A 21 10.24 -8.28 10.89
C ILE A 21 9.63 -7.49 9.74
N VAL A 22 9.85 -6.18 9.68
CA VAL A 22 9.35 -5.33 8.60
C VAL A 22 9.96 -5.72 7.26
N ASP A 23 11.26 -6.01 7.22
CA ASP A 23 11.94 -6.43 6.00
C ASP A 23 11.43 -7.79 5.51
N GLU A 24 11.22 -8.74 6.42
CA GLU A 24 10.64 -10.04 6.13
C GLU A 24 9.18 -9.90 5.64
N PHE A 25 8.40 -9.01 6.26
CA PHE A 25 7.02 -8.73 5.87
C PHE A 25 6.92 -8.18 4.44
N LYS A 26 7.87 -7.31 4.07
CA LYS A 26 8.02 -6.81 2.70
C LYS A 26 8.49 -7.92 1.76
N ARG A 27 9.47 -8.73 2.16
CA ARG A 27 10.05 -9.82 1.37
C ARG A 27 9.01 -10.89 1.00
N GLN A 28 8.09 -11.19 1.91
CA GLN A 28 6.99 -12.13 1.70
C GLN A 28 5.86 -11.55 0.82
N GLY A 29 5.94 -10.27 0.46
CA GLY A 29 4.98 -9.60 -0.43
C GLY A 29 3.67 -9.21 0.23
N HIS A 30 3.55 -9.28 1.57
CA HIS A 30 2.35 -8.89 2.29
C HIS A 30 2.01 -7.41 2.10
N PHE A 31 3.04 -6.55 2.09
CA PHE A 31 2.88 -5.13 1.77
C PHE A 31 2.22 -4.92 0.39
N ASP A 32 2.69 -5.63 -0.62
CA ASP A 32 2.16 -5.53 -1.99
C ASP A 32 0.72 -6.06 -2.10
N GLN A 33 0.39 -7.11 -1.35
CA GLN A 33 -0.98 -7.64 -1.28
C GLN A 33 -1.94 -6.63 -0.65
N ILE A 34 -1.54 -5.99 0.44
CA ILE A 34 -2.35 -4.97 1.11
C ILE A 34 -2.51 -3.74 0.21
N ARG A 35 -1.43 -3.28 -0.42
CA ARG A 35 -1.48 -2.17 -1.38
C ARG A 35 -2.47 -2.44 -2.51
N LYS A 36 -2.48 -3.65 -3.07
CA LYS A 36 -3.45 -4.06 -4.11
C LYS A 36 -4.88 -4.03 -3.60
N LYS A 37 -5.16 -4.62 -2.43
CA LYS A 37 -6.50 -4.61 -1.82
C LYS A 37 -7.01 -3.19 -1.58
N LEU A 38 -6.16 -2.31 -1.05
CA LEU A 38 -6.47 -0.90 -0.83
C LEU A 38 -6.78 -0.18 -2.14
N PHE A 39 -5.99 -0.44 -3.18
CA PHE A 39 -6.20 0.14 -4.49
C PHE A 39 -7.51 -0.36 -5.13
N ASP A 40 -7.80 -1.66 -5.04
CA ASP A 40 -9.03 -2.25 -5.57
C ASP A 40 -10.26 -1.70 -4.84
N ALA A 41 -10.18 -1.56 -3.51
CA ALA A 41 -11.24 -0.94 -2.70
C ALA A 41 -11.46 0.51 -3.09
N PHE A 42 -10.37 1.28 -3.30
CA PHE A 42 -10.46 2.65 -3.80
C PHE A 42 -11.13 2.73 -5.18
N LEU A 43 -10.76 1.86 -6.13
CA LEU A 43 -11.37 1.87 -7.47
C LEU A 43 -12.88 1.63 -7.45
N GLN A 44 -13.37 0.93 -6.43
CA GLN A 44 -14.80 0.63 -6.22
C GLN A 44 -15.50 1.67 -5.34
N SER A 45 -14.79 2.66 -4.79
CA SER A 45 -15.37 3.61 -3.86
C SER A 45 -16.15 4.73 -4.54
N ASP A 46 -17.10 5.31 -3.81
CA ASP A 46 -17.87 6.47 -4.26
C ASP A 46 -16.97 7.69 -4.52
N GLN A 47 -15.87 7.83 -3.77
CA GLN A 47 -14.92 8.93 -4.00
C GLN A 47 -14.23 8.81 -5.36
N HIS A 48 -13.80 7.61 -5.75
CA HIS A 48 -13.25 7.39 -7.08
C HIS A 48 -14.30 7.65 -8.18
N ALA A 49 -15.55 7.24 -7.96
CA ALA A 49 -16.63 7.50 -8.89
C ALA A 49 -16.91 9.01 -9.07
N ALA A 50 -16.97 9.76 -7.97
CA ALA A 50 -17.14 11.21 -7.98
C ALA A 50 -15.97 11.92 -8.71
N PHE A 51 -14.73 11.55 -8.36
CA PHE A 51 -13.54 12.06 -9.04
C PHE A 51 -13.57 11.82 -10.56
N ARG A 52 -13.95 10.62 -11.00
CA ARG A 52 -14.09 10.33 -12.43
C ARG A 52 -15.16 11.17 -13.11
N ALA A 53 -16.28 11.41 -12.44
CA ALA A 53 -17.35 12.24 -13.00
C ALA A 53 -16.89 13.70 -13.18
N GLU A 54 -16.20 14.26 -12.19
CA GLU A 54 -15.63 15.62 -12.29
C GLU A 54 -14.59 15.72 -13.41
N LEU A 55 -13.71 14.73 -13.50
CA LEU A 55 -12.69 14.65 -14.55
C LEU A 55 -13.33 14.55 -15.94
N GLU A 56 -14.39 13.76 -16.10
CA GLU A 56 -15.11 13.63 -17.37
C GLU A 56 -15.79 14.96 -17.78
N VAL A 57 -16.38 15.68 -16.83
CA VAL A 57 -16.97 17.00 -17.09
C VAL A 57 -15.90 17.99 -17.55
N PHE A 58 -14.77 18.07 -16.82
CA PHE A 58 -13.66 18.93 -17.20
C PHE A 58 -13.13 18.62 -18.60
N LEU A 59 -12.90 17.35 -18.93
CA LEU A 59 -12.39 16.96 -20.24
C LEU A 59 -13.39 17.30 -21.36
N LYS A 60 -14.70 17.11 -21.13
CA LYS A 60 -15.74 17.50 -22.10
C LYS A 60 -15.73 19.00 -22.32
N ASP A 61 -15.75 19.78 -21.24
CA ASP A 61 -15.75 21.25 -21.32
C ASP A 61 -14.51 21.77 -22.04
N HIS A 62 -13.34 21.20 -21.75
CA HIS A 62 -12.08 21.56 -22.41
C HIS A 62 -12.12 21.24 -23.92
N VAL A 63 -12.59 20.05 -24.28
CA VAL A 63 -12.73 19.65 -25.70
C VAL A 63 -13.73 20.53 -26.43
N MET A 64 -14.86 20.88 -25.81
CA MET A 64 -15.86 21.75 -26.41
C MET A 64 -15.38 23.19 -26.56
N ALA A 65 -14.67 23.73 -25.57
CA ALA A 65 -14.12 25.09 -25.61
C ALA A 65 -13.02 25.25 -26.68
N GLU A 66 -12.24 24.20 -26.94
CA GLU A 66 -11.19 24.21 -27.96
C GLU A 66 -11.58 23.47 -29.25
N ALA A 67 -12.87 23.19 -29.48
CA ALA A 67 -13.34 22.36 -30.59
C ALA A 67 -12.77 22.81 -31.95
N ASP A 68 -12.82 24.11 -32.24
CA ASP A 68 -12.32 24.68 -33.50
C ASP A 68 -10.79 24.51 -33.68
N ARG A 69 -10.03 24.57 -32.58
CA ARG A 69 -8.57 24.35 -32.59
C ARG A 69 -8.20 22.89 -32.69
N MET A 70 -9.04 21.99 -32.16
CA MET A 70 -8.81 20.56 -32.16
C MET A 70 -9.11 19.90 -33.52
N VAL A 71 -10.06 20.42 -34.30
CA VAL A 71 -10.46 19.83 -35.60
C VAL A 71 -9.28 19.72 -36.58
N TYR A 72 -8.36 20.68 -36.56
CA TYR A 72 -7.24 20.75 -37.52
C TYR A 72 -5.88 20.32 -36.95
N ARG A 73 -5.82 19.97 -35.67
CA ARG A 73 -4.56 19.63 -34.99
C ARG A 73 -4.23 18.14 -35.12
N ASP A 74 -2.95 17.79 -35.07
CA ASP A 74 -2.54 16.39 -35.02
C ASP A 74 -3.02 15.71 -33.73
N ALA A 75 -3.40 14.43 -33.81
CA ALA A 75 -3.94 13.68 -32.68
C ALA A 75 -2.98 13.57 -31.49
N ARG A 76 -1.67 13.44 -31.74
CA ARG A 76 -0.66 13.35 -30.68
C ARG A 76 -0.50 14.68 -29.97
N LEU A 77 -0.56 15.78 -30.72
CA LEU A 77 -0.47 17.13 -30.15
C LEU A 77 -1.71 17.45 -29.31
N ARG A 78 -2.92 17.12 -29.79
CA ARG A 78 -4.16 17.24 -28.99
C ARG A 78 -4.06 16.50 -27.66
N HIS A 79 -3.60 15.25 -27.69
CA HIS A 79 -3.43 14.46 -26.49
C HIS A 79 -2.40 15.09 -25.53
N SER A 80 -1.27 15.58 -26.05
CA SER A 80 -0.26 16.25 -25.25
C SER A 80 -0.77 17.54 -24.60
N ASP A 81 -1.55 18.36 -25.31
CA ASP A 81 -2.12 19.58 -24.74
C ASP A 81 -3.15 19.27 -23.67
N LEU A 82 -4.00 18.27 -23.91
CA LEU A 82 -4.98 17.80 -22.95
C LEU A 82 -4.31 17.29 -21.66
N MET A 83 -3.27 16.47 -21.79
CA MET A 83 -2.51 15.98 -20.63
C MET A 83 -1.84 17.13 -19.88
N ARG A 84 -1.29 18.12 -20.60
CA ARG A 84 -0.71 19.31 -19.96
C ARG A 84 -1.76 20.17 -19.26
N ALA A 85 -2.94 20.34 -19.85
CA ALA A 85 -4.04 21.07 -19.22
C ALA A 85 -4.56 20.34 -17.98
N PHE A 86 -4.58 19.01 -18.03
CA PHE A 86 -4.92 18.14 -16.92
C PHE A 86 -3.90 18.21 -15.77
N ASP A 87 -2.60 18.15 -16.07
CA ASP A 87 -1.51 18.26 -15.09
C ASP A 87 -1.51 19.61 -14.33
N GLN A 88 -2.18 20.63 -14.87
CA GLN A 88 -2.34 21.93 -14.21
C GLN A 88 -3.52 21.99 -13.24
N GLN A 89 -4.37 20.97 -13.21
CA GLN A 89 -5.52 20.91 -12.32
C GLN A 89 -5.16 20.21 -11.01
N PRO A 90 -5.69 20.68 -9.87
CA PRO A 90 -5.40 20.09 -8.57
C PRO A 90 -6.17 18.79 -8.30
N TYR A 91 -6.92 18.25 -9.27
CA TYR A 91 -7.85 17.13 -9.05
C TYR A 91 -7.21 15.93 -8.37
N LEU A 92 -6.02 15.52 -8.82
CA LEU A 92 -5.33 14.36 -8.22
C LEU A 92 -4.84 14.68 -6.80
N ASP A 93 -4.28 15.87 -6.58
CA ASP A 93 -3.78 16.29 -5.27
C ASP A 93 -4.92 16.48 -4.26
N GLU A 94 -6.09 16.93 -4.73
CA GLU A 94 -7.31 17.03 -3.94
C GLU A 94 -7.82 15.64 -3.58
N LEU A 95 -7.97 14.74 -4.55
CA LEU A 95 -8.38 13.36 -4.32
C LEU A 95 -7.46 12.67 -3.30
N VAL A 96 -6.14 12.77 -3.46
CA VAL A 96 -5.17 12.18 -2.51
C VAL A 96 -5.36 12.77 -1.11
N ARG A 97 -5.54 14.08 -0.99
CA ARG A 97 -5.77 14.75 0.30
C ARG A 97 -7.09 14.33 0.94
N GLU A 98 -8.13 14.14 0.14
CA GLU A 98 -9.42 13.63 0.59
C GLU A 98 -9.30 12.20 1.10
N LEU A 99 -8.61 11.34 0.35
CA LEU A 99 -8.36 9.94 0.73
C LEU A 99 -7.52 9.85 2.01
N CYS A 100 -6.49 10.68 2.18
CA CYS A 100 -5.73 10.73 3.44
C CYS A 100 -6.63 11.13 4.61
N ARG A 101 -7.43 12.19 4.44
CA ARG A 101 -8.34 12.68 5.48
C ARG A 101 -9.48 11.71 5.79
N ASN A 102 -9.95 10.96 4.80
CA ASN A 102 -11.06 10.03 4.95
C ASN A 102 -10.59 8.64 5.36
N GLY A 103 -9.36 8.22 5.01
CA GLY A 103 -8.77 6.96 5.50
C GLY A 103 -8.71 6.90 7.02
N ASP A 104 -8.45 8.05 7.65
CA ASP A 104 -8.51 8.22 9.11
C ASP A 104 -9.94 8.17 9.67
N LYS A 105 -10.95 8.55 8.88
CA LYS A 105 -12.37 8.65 9.30
C LYS A 105 -13.20 7.40 9.03
N GLU A 106 -12.95 6.74 7.90
CA GLU A 106 -13.60 5.48 7.51
C GLU A 106 -13.00 4.28 8.23
N GLY A 107 -11.95 4.51 9.05
CA GLY A 107 -11.33 3.46 9.84
C GLY A 107 -10.73 2.36 8.97
N LEU A 108 -10.33 2.68 7.73
CA LEU A 108 -9.74 1.71 6.82
C LEU A 108 -8.32 1.32 7.26
N LEU A 109 -7.65 2.23 7.98
CA LEU A 109 -6.32 2.06 8.58
C LEU A 109 -6.35 2.31 10.11
N SER A 110 -7.52 2.39 10.73
CA SER A 110 -7.61 2.47 12.19
C SER A 110 -7.14 1.17 12.83
N ASP A 111 -6.83 1.18 14.13
CA ASP A 111 -6.36 -0.01 14.85
C ASP A 111 -7.34 -1.19 14.77
N ASP A 112 -8.65 -0.90 14.71
CA ASP A 112 -9.73 -1.90 14.58
C ASP A 112 -10.09 -2.24 13.12
N SER A 113 -9.33 -1.73 12.15
CA SER A 113 -9.62 -1.98 10.75
C SER A 113 -9.34 -3.44 10.37
N PRO A 114 -10.06 -4.01 9.39
CA PRO A 114 -9.76 -5.34 8.88
C PRO A 114 -8.31 -5.48 8.38
N ILE A 115 -7.73 -4.39 7.88
CA ILE A 115 -6.35 -4.36 7.39
C ILE A 115 -5.36 -4.38 8.56
N SER A 116 -5.61 -3.61 9.61
CA SER A 116 -4.78 -3.60 10.83
C SER A 116 -4.80 -4.96 11.51
N HIS A 117 -5.97 -5.60 11.62
CA HIS A 117 -6.08 -6.98 12.09
C HIS A 117 -5.29 -7.95 11.21
N GLN A 118 -5.41 -7.84 9.89
CA GLN A 118 -4.67 -8.70 8.96
C GLN A 118 -3.15 -8.51 9.11
N VAL A 119 -2.66 -7.28 9.18
CA VAL A 119 -1.22 -6.97 9.38
C VAL A 119 -0.75 -7.54 10.71
N HIS A 120 -1.53 -7.34 11.78
CA HIS A 120 -1.20 -7.84 13.10
C HIS A 120 -1.11 -9.38 13.11
N GLU A 121 -2.09 -10.08 12.54
CA GLU A 121 -2.06 -11.54 12.41
C GLU A 121 -0.86 -12.04 11.61
N GLN A 122 -0.53 -11.37 10.50
CA GLN A 122 0.63 -11.72 9.68
C GLN A 122 1.95 -11.54 10.45
N VAL A 123 2.11 -10.42 11.14
CA VAL A 123 3.30 -10.15 11.96
C VAL A 123 3.41 -11.13 13.13
N VAL A 124 2.31 -11.41 13.85
CA VAL A 124 2.29 -12.39 14.94
C VAL A 124 2.67 -13.79 14.43
N THR A 125 2.15 -14.18 13.26
CA THR A 125 2.49 -15.47 12.64
C THR A 125 3.98 -15.55 12.31
N MET A 126 4.55 -14.47 11.76
CA MET A 126 5.98 -14.40 11.45
C MET A 126 6.86 -14.51 12.70
N MET A 127 6.50 -13.78 13.77
CA MET A 127 7.20 -13.87 15.05
C MET A 127 7.11 -15.28 15.64
N ALA A 128 5.97 -15.96 15.52
CA ALA A 128 5.79 -17.33 16.01
C ALA A 128 6.58 -18.36 15.19
N THR A 129 6.75 -18.15 13.88
CA THR A 129 7.58 -19.00 13.02
C THR A 129 9.06 -18.84 13.29
N ASP A 130 9.53 -17.61 13.58
CA ASP A 130 10.92 -17.35 13.99
C ASP A 130 11.26 -18.06 15.31
N VAL A 131 10.31 -18.11 16.24
CA VAL A 131 10.46 -18.80 17.55
C VAL A 131 10.36 -20.32 17.41
N SER A 132 9.60 -20.84 16.43
CA SER A 132 9.42 -22.29 16.23
C SER A 132 10.54 -22.94 15.39
N GLY A 133 11.30 -22.14 14.65
CA GLY A 133 12.45 -22.60 13.85
C GLY A 133 13.65 -23.12 14.66
N THR A 134 13.67 -22.94 15.98
CA THR A 134 14.74 -23.46 16.86
C THR A 134 14.45 -24.84 17.44
N SER A 135 13.32 -25.47 17.07
CA SER A 135 12.91 -26.77 17.63
C SER A 135 12.76 -27.81 16.53
N THR A 136 13.85 -28.26 15.89
CA THR A 136 13.91 -29.59 15.24
C THR A 136 15.32 -29.92 14.75
N THR A 137 16.00 -30.81 15.49
CA THR A 137 16.94 -31.89 15.08
C THR A 137 17.86 -32.17 16.28
N ASP A 138 18.02 -33.35 16.85
CA ASP A 138 17.40 -34.66 16.68
C ASP A 138 17.73 -35.45 17.97
N VAL A 139 16.85 -36.35 18.39
CA VAL A 139 16.97 -37.28 19.54
C VAL A 139 17.15 -38.69 18.95
N PRO A 140 17.81 -39.70 19.55
CA PRO A 140 18.41 -39.83 20.89
C PRO A 140 19.92 -40.14 20.93
#